data_AF-A0A7R9DND8-F1
#
_entry.id   AF-A0A7R9DND8-F1
#
_cell.length_a   1.000
_cell.length_b   1.000
_cell.length_c   1.000
_cell.angle_alpha   90.00
_cell.angle_beta   90.00
_cell.angle_gamma   90.00
#
_symmetry.space_group_name_H-M   'P 1'
#
loop_
_entity.id
_entity.type
_entity.pdbx_description
1 polymer ?
#
loop_
_entity_poly.entity_id
_entity_poly.type
_entity_poly.pdbx_seq_one_letter_code
_entity_poly.pdbx_strand_id
1 'polypeptide(L)'
;MAQKGVGSMTLKYPSHYYVRYPDSILKADGTETEAVHDQKIYYHRLKTEQSEDIMVCEFPEFPRWRLSFIVSDDGEWLYVMPREGTKENSLYYAKLSDLPGGEIKEKLKLYPIVPEMEAEYDYVANDGPLVYIRTNKDAPNYKLITIDLDHLEPTNWKTVLPQQERDVLDWVSPINTDQLVVCYIHDVTSRLQLRDLKTGCLQLTLPLELGTVTQCSGKRKHTELFYQFTSFLTPGIIYHCDLTQSPPKPKVFREIKLKDFDTSSYTTSQVFYPSKDGTKIPMFLVHKKEFVKDGSRPALLYGYGGFNISLQPTFSVTRLVFIQHFGGVVAIPNIRGGGEYGEAWHNAGRLHNKQNVFDDFQASAEYLVKEGFTSHKKLIIEGGSNGGLLVGACINQRPELFGAAIAHVG
;
A
#
# COMPACT_ATOMS: atom_id res chain seq x y z
N MET A 1 8.62 -13.64 2.11
CA MET A 1 7.23 -13.81 1.64
C MET A 1 7.27 -14.18 0.18
N ALA A 2 6.90 -15.42 -0.18
CA ALA A 2 6.81 -15.82 -1.59
C ALA A 2 5.49 -15.27 -2.18
N GLN A 3 5.56 -14.39 -3.17
CA GLN A 3 4.42 -14.11 -4.04
C GLN A 3 4.15 -15.39 -4.85
N LYS A 4 3.04 -16.07 -4.55
CA LYS A 4 2.55 -17.20 -5.35
C LYS A 4 1.57 -16.66 -6.39
N GLY A 5 2.04 -16.52 -7.63
CA GLY A 5 1.15 -16.32 -8.77
C GLY A 5 0.62 -17.67 -9.24
N VAL A 6 -0.65 -17.96 -8.99
CA VAL A 6 -1.33 -19.14 -9.58
C VAL A 6 -1.93 -18.70 -10.92
N GLY A 7 -1.23 -19.00 -12.01
CA GLY A 7 -1.77 -18.80 -13.36
C GLY A 7 -2.79 -19.90 -13.69
N SER A 8 -3.93 -19.52 -14.30
CA SER A 8 -4.91 -20.47 -14.83
C SER A 8 -4.78 -20.67 -16.34
N MET A 9 -4.95 -21.93 -16.76
CA MET A 9 -5.44 -22.43 -18.06
C MET A 9 -4.60 -22.38 -19.35
N THR A 10 -3.52 -21.62 -19.47
CA THR A 10 -2.79 -21.58 -20.77
C THR A 10 -1.66 -22.61 -20.89
N LEU A 11 -1.11 -23.06 -19.76
CA LEU A 11 0.02 -23.99 -19.74
C LEU A 11 -0.45 -25.45 -19.62
N LYS A 12 0.25 -26.34 -20.33
CA LYS A 12 -0.06 -27.78 -20.43
C LYS A 12 -0.14 -28.50 -19.07
N TYR A 13 0.59 -28.03 -18.06
CA TYR A 13 0.68 -28.65 -16.75
C TYR A 13 0.22 -27.70 -15.65
N PRO A 14 -0.44 -28.21 -14.59
CA PRO A 14 -0.64 -27.44 -13.37
C PRO A 14 0.70 -26.95 -12.82
N SER A 15 0.83 -25.64 -12.60
CA SER A 15 2.12 -25.01 -12.34
C SER A 15 1.98 -23.66 -11.65
N HIS A 16 3.09 -23.14 -11.13
CA HIS A 16 3.16 -21.77 -10.64
C HIS A 16 4.53 -21.16 -10.87
N TYR A 17 4.57 -19.83 -10.88
CA TYR A 17 5.81 -19.07 -10.86
C TYR A 17 6.16 -18.67 -9.44
N TYR A 18 7.45 -18.53 -9.15
CA TYR A 18 7.95 -18.03 -7.88
C TYR A 18 9.31 -17.36 -8.06
N VAL A 19 9.76 -16.61 -7.05
CA VAL A 19 11.12 -16.07 -7.00
C VAL A 19 11.98 -16.82 -6.01
N ARG A 20 13.27 -16.98 -6.32
CA ARG A 20 14.29 -17.45 -5.37
C ARG A 20 15.62 -16.75 -5.58
N TYR A 21 16.45 -16.80 -4.55
CA TYR A 21 17.84 -16.36 -4.57
C TYR A 21 18.76 -17.57 -4.86
N PRO A 22 20.01 -17.34 -5.28
CA PRO A 22 20.97 -18.42 -5.53
C PRO A 22 21.31 -19.22 -4.26
N ASP A 23 21.64 -20.51 -4.43
CA ASP A 23 21.99 -21.43 -3.33
C ASP A 23 23.37 -21.16 -2.70
N SER A 24 24.11 -20.16 -3.19
CA SER A 24 25.42 -19.75 -2.67
C SER A 24 25.35 -19.08 -1.29
N ILE A 25 24.14 -18.87 -0.76
CA ILE A 25 23.92 -18.30 0.57
C ILE A 25 24.18 -19.40 1.62
N LEU A 26 25.27 -19.24 2.40
CA LEU A 26 25.72 -20.25 3.36
C LEU A 26 24.74 -20.46 4.52
N LYS A 27 23.99 -19.41 4.90
CA LYS A 27 23.00 -19.44 5.96
C LYS A 27 21.83 -18.52 5.59
N ALA A 28 20.61 -19.08 5.58
CA ALA A 28 19.39 -18.38 5.17
C ALA A 28 18.24 -18.67 6.17
N ASP A 29 18.49 -18.44 7.46
CA ASP A 29 17.51 -18.64 8.54
C ASP A 29 16.98 -17.33 9.12
N GLY A 30 17.45 -16.19 8.59
CA GLY A 30 17.08 -14.84 9.00
C GLY A 30 18.00 -14.23 10.07
N THR A 31 19.09 -14.90 10.43
CA THR A 31 20.10 -14.36 11.37
C THR A 31 21.30 -13.75 10.67
N GLU A 32 21.46 -14.04 9.38
CA GLU A 32 22.49 -13.47 8.50
C GLU A 32 22.24 -11.98 8.22
N THR A 33 23.32 -11.25 7.90
CA THR A 33 23.28 -9.82 7.54
C THR A 33 23.77 -9.57 6.11
N GLU A 34 24.01 -10.64 5.35
CA GLU A 34 24.56 -10.58 4.01
C GLU A 34 23.53 -10.03 3.04
N ALA A 35 23.98 -9.20 2.10
CA ALA A 35 23.11 -8.70 1.05
C ALA A 35 22.74 -9.85 0.11
N VAL A 36 21.45 -9.96 -0.20
CA VAL A 36 20.95 -10.93 -1.18
C VAL A 36 20.83 -10.28 -2.56
N HIS A 37 21.41 -10.95 -3.55
CA HIS A 37 21.53 -10.50 -4.94
C HIS A 37 21.09 -11.59 -5.91
N ASP A 38 20.90 -11.21 -7.17
CA ASP A 38 20.60 -12.12 -8.27
C ASP A 38 19.29 -12.89 -8.04
N GLN A 39 18.22 -12.18 -7.66
CA GLN A 39 16.89 -12.78 -7.58
C GLN A 39 16.44 -13.22 -8.98
N LYS A 40 15.88 -14.43 -9.07
CA LYS A 40 15.42 -15.02 -10.32
C LYS A 40 13.97 -15.45 -10.22
N ILE A 41 13.25 -15.45 -11.34
CA ILE A 41 11.92 -16.06 -11.44
C ILE A 41 12.08 -17.48 -11.97
N TYR A 42 11.45 -18.42 -11.28
CA TYR A 42 11.38 -19.82 -11.63
C TYR A 42 9.94 -20.23 -11.93
N TYR A 43 9.80 -21.27 -12.75
CA TYR A 43 8.57 -21.96 -13.07
C TYR A 43 8.63 -23.38 -12.51
N HIS A 44 7.68 -23.70 -11.63
CA HIS A 44 7.57 -25.00 -10.98
C HIS A 44 6.35 -25.76 -11.52
N ARG A 45 6.57 -27.01 -11.93
CA ARG A 45 5.50 -27.93 -12.33
C ARG A 45 5.05 -28.73 -11.11
N LEU A 46 3.75 -28.76 -10.84
CA LEU A 46 3.26 -29.54 -9.70
C LEU A 46 3.62 -31.02 -9.87
N LYS A 47 4.00 -31.65 -8.75
CA LYS A 47 4.44 -33.06 -8.69
C LYS A 47 5.79 -33.35 -9.36
N THR A 48 6.65 -32.35 -9.49
CA THR A 48 8.07 -32.50 -9.86
C THR A 48 8.95 -32.05 -8.71
N GLU A 49 10.21 -32.48 -8.66
CA GLU A 49 11.17 -32.02 -7.66
C GLU A 49 11.59 -30.57 -7.95
N GLN A 50 11.94 -29.79 -6.92
CA GLN A 50 12.38 -28.39 -7.12
C GLN A 50 13.65 -28.28 -7.98
N SER A 51 14.48 -29.33 -8.02
CA SER A 51 15.64 -29.41 -8.90
C SER A 51 15.28 -29.43 -10.39
N GLU A 52 14.03 -29.72 -10.73
CA GLU A 52 13.49 -29.71 -12.09
C GLU A 52 12.90 -28.34 -12.48
N ASP A 53 12.90 -27.36 -11.57
CA ASP A 53 12.34 -26.05 -11.81
C ASP A 53 13.12 -25.28 -12.88
N ILE A 54 12.37 -24.62 -13.76
CA ILE A 54 12.93 -23.93 -14.91
C ILE A 54 13.12 -22.46 -14.54
N MET A 55 14.34 -21.96 -14.64
CA MET A 55 14.63 -20.54 -14.50
C MET A 55 14.09 -19.79 -15.73
N VAL A 56 13.04 -18.99 -15.54
CA VAL A 56 12.34 -18.32 -16.65
C VAL A 56 12.79 -16.89 -16.87
N CYS A 57 13.33 -16.21 -15.84
CA CYS A 57 13.78 -14.83 -15.95
C CYS A 57 14.89 -14.52 -14.94
N GLU A 58 15.88 -13.77 -15.39
CA GLU A 58 16.99 -13.22 -14.60
C GLU A 58 17.57 -11.99 -15.31
N PHE A 59 18.18 -11.10 -14.53
CA PHE A 59 18.87 -9.89 -14.99
C PHE A 59 20.29 -9.84 -14.39
N PRO A 60 21.24 -10.65 -14.92
CA PRO A 60 22.57 -10.78 -14.32
C PRO A 60 23.39 -9.48 -14.35
N GLU A 61 23.12 -8.60 -15.31
CA GLU A 61 23.75 -7.27 -15.39
C GLU A 61 23.24 -6.31 -14.30
N PHE A 62 22.14 -6.68 -13.63
CA PHE A 62 21.49 -5.89 -12.59
C PHE A 62 21.26 -6.72 -11.32
N PRO A 63 22.34 -7.14 -10.62
CA PRO A 63 22.27 -8.10 -9.51
C PRO A 63 21.44 -7.62 -8.31
N ARG A 64 21.16 -6.31 -8.20
CA ARG A 64 20.32 -5.74 -7.14
C ARG A 64 18.83 -5.72 -7.47
N TRP A 65 18.46 -6.02 -8.72
CA TRP A 65 17.05 -6.00 -9.11
C TRP A 65 16.28 -7.10 -8.39
N ARG A 66 15.18 -6.70 -7.79
CA ARG A 66 14.17 -7.58 -7.22
C ARG A 66 13.04 -7.71 -8.24
N LEU A 67 12.68 -8.94 -8.54
CA LEU A 67 11.73 -9.26 -9.58
C LEU A 67 10.37 -9.56 -8.94
N SER A 68 9.35 -8.82 -9.37
CA SER A 68 7.96 -9.24 -9.19
C SER A 68 7.36 -9.56 -10.54
N PHE A 69 6.27 -10.33 -10.54
CA PHE A 69 5.60 -10.73 -11.76
C PHE A 69 4.11 -10.94 -11.52
N ILE A 70 3.35 -10.91 -12.60
CA ILE A 70 1.93 -11.29 -12.61
C ILE A 70 1.59 -11.96 -13.93
N VAL A 71 0.76 -13.00 -13.88
CA VAL A 71 0.14 -13.59 -15.06
C VAL A 71 -1.17 -12.86 -15.30
N SER A 72 -1.44 -12.47 -16.55
CA SER A 72 -2.68 -11.79 -16.94
C SER A 72 -3.92 -12.60 -16.60
N ASP A 73 -5.06 -11.91 -16.47
CA ASP A 73 -6.36 -12.55 -16.18
C ASP A 73 -6.79 -13.58 -17.25
N ASP A 74 -6.39 -13.38 -18.51
CA ASP A 74 -6.60 -14.30 -19.62
C ASP A 74 -5.54 -15.42 -19.70
N GLY A 75 -4.48 -15.36 -18.90
CA GLY A 75 -3.39 -16.34 -18.88
C GLY A 75 -2.39 -16.23 -20.04
N GLU A 76 -2.60 -15.29 -20.97
CA GLU A 76 -1.83 -15.16 -22.21
C GLU A 76 -0.47 -14.48 -22.02
N TRP A 77 -0.29 -13.73 -20.93
CA TRP A 77 0.86 -12.85 -20.71
C TRP A 77 1.47 -13.06 -19.32
N LEU A 78 2.80 -13.01 -19.25
CA LEU A 78 3.55 -12.84 -18.01
C LEU A 78 4.15 -11.43 -18.00
N TYR A 79 3.69 -10.57 -17.09
CA TYR A 79 4.30 -9.28 -16.85
C TYR A 79 5.36 -9.40 -15.76
N VAL A 80 6.52 -8.80 -15.99
CA VAL A 80 7.65 -8.78 -15.05
C VAL A 80 7.94 -7.32 -14.71
N MET A 81 7.99 -7.00 -13.42
CA MET A 81 8.19 -5.63 -12.91
C MET A 81 9.44 -5.56 -12.01
N PRO A 82 10.66 -5.54 -12.58
CA PRO A 82 11.88 -5.39 -11.81
C PRO A 82 11.90 -4.07 -11.05
N ARG A 83 12.44 -4.08 -9.83
CA ARG A 83 12.68 -2.90 -8.98
C ARG A 83 14.08 -2.95 -8.38
N GLU A 84 14.80 -1.84 -8.41
CA GLU A 84 16.06 -1.72 -7.66
C GLU A 84 15.83 -1.03 -6.30
N GLY A 85 15.03 0.03 -6.29
CA GLY A 85 14.63 0.78 -5.10
C GLY A 85 13.39 0.22 -4.43
N THR A 86 12.69 1.09 -3.68
CA THR A 86 11.48 0.73 -2.94
C THR A 86 10.19 1.06 -3.67
N LYS A 87 10.25 1.79 -4.78
CA LYS A 87 9.07 2.33 -5.46
C LYS A 87 9.11 2.07 -6.97
N GLU A 88 9.94 2.77 -7.72
CA GLU A 88 9.93 2.74 -9.18
C GLU A 88 10.24 1.34 -9.75
N ASN A 89 9.63 1.02 -10.89
CA ASN A 89 9.81 -0.26 -11.55
C ASN A 89 9.94 -0.11 -13.07
N SER A 90 10.72 -1.00 -13.66
CA SER A 90 10.61 -1.27 -15.09
C SER A 90 9.40 -2.17 -15.34
N LEU A 91 8.93 -2.27 -16.57
CA LEU A 91 7.84 -3.14 -16.98
C LEU A 91 8.20 -3.88 -18.26
N TYR A 92 8.18 -5.21 -18.20
CA TYR A 92 8.42 -6.13 -19.30
C TYR A 92 7.26 -7.11 -19.42
N TYR A 93 7.11 -7.74 -20.58
CA TYR A 93 6.18 -8.86 -20.75
C TYR A 93 6.81 -10.03 -21.52
N ALA A 94 6.24 -11.22 -21.34
CA ALA A 94 6.38 -12.36 -22.23
C ALA A 94 4.99 -12.86 -22.63
N LYS A 95 4.82 -13.21 -23.90
CA LYS A 95 3.59 -13.84 -24.40
C LYS A 95 3.68 -15.35 -24.23
N LEU A 96 2.81 -15.91 -23.41
CA LEU A 96 2.82 -17.32 -23.04
C LEU A 96 2.18 -18.22 -24.11
N SER A 97 1.25 -17.68 -24.90
CA SER A 97 0.61 -18.43 -26.00
C SER A 97 1.50 -18.65 -27.21
N ASP A 98 2.59 -17.89 -27.35
CA ASP A 98 3.57 -18.09 -28.43
C ASP A 98 4.56 -19.23 -28.10
N LEU A 99 4.46 -19.84 -26.90
CA LEU A 99 5.37 -20.90 -26.48
C LEU A 99 5.17 -22.18 -27.29
N PRO A 100 6.23 -22.76 -27.89
CA PRO A 100 6.13 -24.00 -28.64
C PRO A 100 5.54 -25.15 -27.81
N GLY A 101 4.38 -25.65 -28.24
CA GLY A 101 3.68 -26.74 -27.56
C GLY A 101 3.05 -26.36 -26.21
N GLY A 102 2.89 -25.07 -25.90
CA GLY A 102 2.26 -24.59 -24.67
C GLY A 102 3.03 -24.96 -23.39
N GLU A 103 4.35 -25.08 -23.51
CA GLU A 103 5.22 -25.58 -22.44
C GLU A 103 6.42 -24.65 -22.24
N ILE A 104 6.67 -24.31 -20.98
CA ILE A 104 7.89 -23.59 -20.57
C ILE A 104 8.99 -24.63 -20.39
N LYS A 105 10.05 -24.52 -21.19
CA LYS A 105 11.23 -25.42 -21.16
C LYS A 105 12.53 -24.69 -20.88
N GLU A 106 12.54 -23.37 -21.08
CA GLU A 106 13.73 -22.53 -21.02
C GLU A 106 13.36 -21.10 -20.58
N LYS A 107 14.38 -20.24 -20.53
CA LYS A 107 14.25 -18.82 -20.22
C LYS A 107 13.27 -18.16 -21.20
N LEU A 108 12.34 -17.37 -20.68
CA LEU A 108 11.38 -16.64 -21.49
C LEU A 108 12.05 -15.44 -22.16
N LYS A 109 11.71 -15.20 -23.42
CA LYS A 109 12.06 -13.95 -24.10
C LYS A 109 11.17 -12.83 -23.56
N LEU A 110 11.78 -11.85 -22.91
CA LEU A 110 11.11 -10.65 -22.42
C LEU A 110 11.15 -9.54 -23.45
N TYR A 111 10.05 -8.82 -23.58
CA TYR A 111 9.92 -7.61 -24.38
C TYR A 111 9.70 -6.41 -23.44
N PRO A 112 10.47 -5.32 -23.60
CA PRO A 112 10.29 -4.13 -22.77
C PRO A 112 8.99 -3.40 -23.13
N ILE A 113 8.26 -2.94 -22.11
CA ILE A 113 7.18 -1.95 -22.25
C ILE A 113 7.73 -0.60 -21.79
N VAL A 114 8.29 -0.57 -20.58
CA VAL A 114 9.01 0.58 -20.01
C VAL A 114 10.29 0.06 -19.36
N PRO A 115 11.44 0.07 -20.06
CA PRO A 115 12.68 -0.44 -19.49
C PRO A 115 13.26 0.49 -18.40
N GLU A 116 12.94 1.78 -18.40
CA GLU A 116 13.42 2.77 -17.44
C GLU A 116 12.65 2.71 -16.09
N MET A 117 13.37 2.89 -14.98
CA MET A 117 12.78 2.99 -13.63
C MET A 117 12.48 4.46 -13.27
N GLU A 118 11.57 5.10 -14.00
CA GLU A 118 11.22 6.52 -13.80
C GLU A 118 9.93 6.75 -12.99
N ALA A 119 9.09 5.73 -12.91
CA ALA A 119 7.78 5.77 -12.28
C ALA A 119 7.36 4.36 -11.84
N GLU A 120 6.21 4.25 -11.21
CA GLU A 120 5.54 2.97 -10.98
C GLU A 120 4.62 2.63 -12.15
N TYR A 121 4.58 1.35 -12.49
CA TYR A 121 3.73 0.78 -13.51
C TYR A 121 3.18 -0.54 -12.99
N ASP A 122 2.02 -0.47 -12.33
CA ASP A 122 1.35 -1.61 -11.72
C ASP A 122 0.26 -2.15 -12.67
N TYR A 123 0.35 -3.42 -13.03
CA TYR A 123 -0.70 -4.11 -13.81
C TYR A 123 -2.03 -4.12 -13.07
N VAL A 124 -3.11 -3.80 -13.79
CA VAL A 124 -4.49 -3.84 -13.30
C VAL A 124 -5.30 -4.92 -14.02
N ALA A 125 -5.32 -4.89 -15.36
CA ALA A 125 -6.12 -5.78 -16.21
C ALA A 125 -5.58 -5.74 -17.66
N ASN A 126 -6.12 -6.57 -18.55
CA ASN A 126 -5.91 -6.42 -20.00
C ASN A 126 -7.10 -6.94 -20.83
N ASP A 127 -7.31 -6.34 -22.00
CA ASP A 127 -8.21 -6.80 -23.05
C ASP A 127 -7.38 -7.18 -24.28
N GLY A 128 -6.97 -8.45 -24.37
CA GLY A 128 -5.99 -8.88 -25.36
C GLY A 128 -4.67 -8.11 -25.20
N PRO A 129 -4.12 -7.46 -26.24
CA PRO A 129 -2.89 -6.68 -26.16
C PRO A 129 -3.06 -5.31 -25.48
N LEU A 130 -4.28 -4.87 -25.17
CA LEU A 130 -4.51 -3.61 -24.47
C LEU A 130 -4.39 -3.82 -22.95
N VAL A 131 -3.31 -3.35 -22.33
CA VAL A 131 -3.06 -3.49 -20.88
C VAL A 131 -3.41 -2.22 -20.11
N TYR A 132 -4.06 -2.37 -18.97
CA TYR A 132 -4.40 -1.30 -18.02
C TYR A 132 -3.33 -1.23 -16.92
N ILE A 133 -2.72 -0.06 -16.77
CA ILE A 133 -1.60 0.18 -15.85
C ILE A 133 -1.92 1.37 -14.94
N ARG A 134 -1.83 1.16 -13.62
CA ARG A 134 -1.79 2.27 -12.65
C ARG A 134 -0.37 2.83 -12.61
N THR A 135 -0.23 4.14 -12.73
CA THR A 135 1.07 4.79 -12.77
C THR A 135 1.07 6.17 -12.11
N ASN A 136 2.23 6.58 -11.59
CA ASN A 136 2.49 7.95 -11.15
C ASN A 136 3.32 8.76 -12.16
N LYS A 137 3.56 8.24 -13.38
CA LYS A 137 4.32 8.97 -14.41
C LYS A 137 3.61 10.27 -14.77
N ASP A 138 4.28 11.39 -14.49
CA ASP A 138 3.76 12.76 -14.62
C ASP A 138 2.42 12.96 -13.88
N ALA A 139 2.21 12.18 -12.80
CA ALA A 139 0.98 12.14 -12.07
C ALA A 139 1.23 11.79 -10.58
N PRO A 140 1.65 12.75 -9.72
CA PRO A 140 2.01 12.47 -8.32
C PRO A 140 0.89 11.84 -7.48
N ASN A 141 -0.39 12.04 -7.81
CA ASN A 141 -1.52 11.37 -7.13
C ASN A 141 -2.03 10.14 -7.88
N TYR A 142 -1.23 9.60 -8.79
CA TYR A 142 -1.49 8.45 -9.65
C TYR A 142 -2.65 8.63 -10.64
N LYS A 143 -2.59 7.86 -11.71
CA LYS A 143 -3.61 7.76 -12.76
C LYS A 143 -3.70 6.32 -13.26
N LEU A 144 -4.75 6.00 -14.01
CA LEU A 144 -4.86 4.75 -14.76
C LEU A 144 -4.73 5.05 -16.25
N ILE A 145 -3.83 4.34 -16.92
CA ILE A 145 -3.62 4.43 -18.37
C ILE A 145 -3.84 3.07 -19.03
N THR A 146 -4.01 3.09 -20.35
CA THR A 146 -3.85 1.90 -21.19
C THR A 146 -2.62 1.99 -22.07
N ILE A 147 -1.96 0.87 -22.28
CA ILE A 147 -0.86 0.68 -23.24
C ILE A 147 -1.27 -0.43 -24.19
N ASP A 148 -1.14 -0.21 -25.49
CA ASP A 148 -1.34 -1.25 -26.51
C ASP A 148 0.01 -1.93 -26.78
N LEU A 149 0.11 -3.23 -26.53
CA LEU A 149 1.36 -3.99 -26.70
C LEU A 149 1.81 -4.09 -28.17
N ASP A 150 0.92 -3.84 -29.12
CA ASP A 150 1.24 -3.77 -30.55
C ASP A 150 1.75 -2.37 -30.97
N HIS A 151 1.56 -1.35 -30.12
CA HIS A 151 1.90 0.06 -30.38
C HIS A 151 2.44 0.74 -29.11
N LEU A 152 3.64 0.35 -28.69
CA LEU A 152 4.22 0.66 -27.38
C LEU A 152 4.61 2.13 -27.15
N GLU A 153 4.69 2.94 -28.20
CA GLU A 153 5.16 4.33 -28.09
C GLU A 153 4.30 5.12 -27.08
N PRO A 154 4.92 5.89 -26.16
CA PRO A 154 4.18 6.66 -25.14
C PRO A 154 3.12 7.61 -25.69
N THR A 155 3.26 8.06 -26.95
CA THR A 155 2.25 8.87 -27.65
C THR A 155 0.93 8.13 -27.91
N ASN A 156 0.93 6.80 -27.87
CA ASN A 156 -0.25 5.95 -28.06
C ASN A 156 -0.95 5.61 -26.73
N TRP A 157 -0.32 5.92 -25.59
CA TRP A 157 -0.89 5.64 -24.28
C TRP A 157 -2.11 6.53 -24.03
N LYS A 158 -3.17 5.95 -23.48
CA LYS A 158 -4.43 6.68 -23.22
C LYS A 158 -4.72 6.71 -21.74
N THR A 159 -5.18 7.85 -21.24
CA THR A 159 -5.60 7.98 -19.84
C THR A 159 -7.06 7.54 -19.70
N VAL A 160 -7.31 6.60 -18.79
CA VAL A 160 -8.65 6.09 -18.44
C VAL A 160 -9.16 6.80 -17.19
N LEU A 161 -8.34 6.83 -16.13
CA LEU A 161 -8.62 7.60 -14.92
C LEU A 161 -7.55 8.68 -14.81
N PRO A 162 -7.87 9.97 -15.03
CA PRO A 162 -6.92 11.03 -14.82
C PRO A 162 -6.58 11.15 -13.34
N GLN A 163 -5.41 11.72 -13.05
CA GLN A 163 -5.07 12.12 -11.68
C GLN A 163 -6.13 13.08 -11.12
N GLN A 164 -6.44 12.94 -9.83
CA GLN A 164 -7.17 13.94 -9.08
C GLN A 164 -6.24 14.95 -8.41
N GLU A 165 -6.73 16.18 -8.24
CA GLU A 165 -5.97 17.26 -7.61
C GLU A 165 -5.66 16.97 -6.14
N ARG A 166 -6.63 16.40 -5.41
CA ARG A 166 -6.55 16.19 -3.97
C ARG A 166 -6.41 14.73 -3.55
N ASP A 167 -7.13 13.83 -4.21
CA ASP A 167 -7.25 12.43 -3.78
C ASP A 167 -6.16 11.57 -4.45
N VAL A 168 -5.50 10.72 -3.69
CA VAL A 168 -4.46 9.81 -4.20
C VAL A 168 -5.12 8.52 -4.66
N LEU A 169 -4.91 8.12 -5.92
CA LEU A 169 -5.36 6.81 -6.39
C LEU A 169 -4.49 5.70 -5.77
N ASP A 170 -5.04 5.00 -4.78
CA ASP A 170 -4.33 4.02 -3.94
C ASP A 170 -4.19 2.67 -4.66
N TRP A 171 -5.31 2.12 -5.12
CA TRP A 171 -5.33 0.88 -5.90
C TRP A 171 -6.56 0.79 -6.77
N VAL A 172 -6.45 -0.05 -7.81
CA VAL A 172 -7.51 -0.36 -8.76
C VAL A 172 -7.61 -1.87 -8.90
N SER A 173 -8.81 -2.42 -8.86
CA SER A 173 -9.07 -3.85 -9.06
C SER A 173 -10.17 -4.06 -10.10
N PRO A 174 -9.95 -4.84 -11.17
CA PRO A 174 -10.99 -5.17 -12.13
C PRO A 174 -12.01 -6.15 -11.52
N ILE A 175 -13.28 -5.99 -11.87
CA ILE A 175 -14.38 -6.83 -11.40
C ILE A 175 -15.51 -6.84 -12.44
N ASN A 176 -16.39 -7.85 -12.39
CA ASN A 176 -17.61 -7.92 -13.20
C ASN A 176 -17.39 -7.58 -14.69
N THR A 177 -16.36 -8.19 -15.28
CA THR A 177 -15.90 -8.07 -16.67
C THR A 177 -15.39 -6.68 -17.04
N ASP A 178 -16.23 -5.64 -16.99
CA ASP A 178 -15.93 -4.29 -17.49
C ASP A 178 -16.07 -3.21 -16.39
N GLN A 179 -15.99 -3.58 -15.12
CA GLN A 179 -15.99 -2.65 -13.99
C GLN A 179 -14.64 -2.60 -13.27
N LEU A 180 -14.40 -1.49 -12.58
CA LEU A 180 -13.28 -1.25 -11.69
C LEU A 180 -13.79 -0.92 -10.30
N VAL A 181 -13.20 -1.57 -9.30
CA VAL A 181 -13.21 -1.08 -7.92
C VAL A 181 -11.99 -0.18 -7.76
N VAL A 182 -12.23 1.08 -7.42
CA VAL A 182 -11.20 2.11 -7.31
C VAL A 182 -11.18 2.66 -5.90
N CYS A 183 -10.03 2.56 -5.23
CA CYS A 183 -9.82 3.13 -3.91
C CYS A 183 -8.95 4.38 -4.02
N TYR A 184 -9.42 5.47 -3.42
CA TYR A 184 -8.67 6.69 -3.23
C TYR A 184 -8.37 6.91 -1.74
N ILE A 185 -7.26 7.60 -1.46
CA ILE A 185 -7.02 8.23 -0.17
C ILE A 185 -7.47 9.69 -0.27
N HIS A 186 -8.43 10.08 0.56
CA HIS A 186 -8.89 11.44 0.74
C HIS A 186 -8.69 11.86 2.20
N ASP A 187 -7.83 12.84 2.44
CA ASP A 187 -7.42 13.27 3.78
C ASP A 187 -7.16 12.07 4.70
N VAL A 188 -6.32 11.14 4.23
CA VAL A 188 -5.88 9.96 4.97
C VAL A 188 -6.98 8.90 5.23
N THR A 189 -8.12 8.98 4.53
CA THR A 189 -9.23 8.01 4.65
C THR A 189 -9.59 7.41 3.30
N SER A 190 -10.07 6.17 3.29
CA SER A 190 -10.44 5.50 2.03
C SER A 190 -11.76 6.04 1.45
N ARG A 191 -11.78 6.23 0.13
CA ARG A 191 -12.99 6.41 -0.67
C ARG A 191 -13.05 5.32 -1.73
N LEU A 192 -14.15 4.57 -1.76
CA LEU A 192 -14.30 3.42 -2.65
C LEU A 192 -15.36 3.70 -3.71
N GLN A 193 -15.00 3.46 -4.98
CA GLN A 193 -15.85 3.75 -6.12
C GLN A 193 -15.93 2.55 -7.06
N LEU A 194 -17.10 2.35 -7.66
CA LEU A 194 -17.27 1.53 -8.85
C LEU A 194 -17.22 2.43 -10.08
N ARG A 195 -16.39 2.06 -11.04
CA ARG A 195 -16.18 2.79 -12.29
C ARG A 195 -16.22 1.84 -13.48
N ASP A 196 -16.52 2.39 -14.65
CA ASP A 196 -16.39 1.65 -15.91
C ASP A 196 -14.90 1.46 -16.27
N LEU A 197 -14.53 0.25 -16.70
CA LEU A 197 -13.15 -0.11 -17.02
C LEU A 197 -12.60 0.66 -18.23
N LYS A 198 -13.42 0.85 -19.28
CA LYS A 198 -12.95 1.37 -20.57
C LYS A 198 -12.94 2.88 -20.59
N THR A 199 -13.96 3.50 -20.00
CA THR A 199 -14.19 4.95 -20.02
C THR A 199 -13.75 5.64 -18.73
N GLY A 200 -13.56 4.89 -17.63
CA GLY A 200 -13.27 5.45 -16.31
C GLY A 200 -14.46 6.17 -15.64
N CYS A 201 -15.63 6.20 -16.30
CA CYS A 201 -16.83 6.88 -15.81
C CYS A 201 -17.25 6.36 -14.43
N LEU A 202 -17.58 7.28 -13.53
CA LEU A 202 -18.09 6.94 -12.20
C LEU A 202 -19.49 6.33 -12.32
N GLN A 203 -19.66 5.14 -11.75
CA GLN A 203 -20.95 4.46 -11.71
C GLN A 203 -21.59 4.60 -10.32
N LEU A 204 -20.81 4.38 -9.25
CA LEU A 204 -21.29 4.45 -7.87
C LEU A 204 -20.14 4.76 -6.91
N THR A 205 -20.37 5.62 -5.91
CA THR A 205 -19.51 5.71 -4.72
C THR A 205 -20.09 4.81 -3.64
N LEU A 206 -19.30 3.86 -3.15
CA LEU A 206 -19.73 2.95 -2.09
C LEU A 206 -19.65 3.69 -0.74
N PRO A 207 -20.72 3.67 0.06
CA PRO A 207 -20.73 4.38 1.34
C PRO A 207 -19.72 3.76 2.30
N LEU A 208 -18.88 4.60 2.87
CA LEU A 208 -17.88 4.25 3.89
C LEU A 208 -17.91 5.29 4.99
N GLU A 209 -17.72 4.83 6.23
CA GLU A 209 -17.40 5.71 7.34
C GLU A 209 -15.93 6.15 7.27
N LEU A 210 -15.50 7.02 8.19
CA LEU A 210 -14.09 7.39 8.33
C LEU A 210 -13.26 6.16 8.70
N GLY A 211 -12.39 5.74 7.80
CA GLY A 211 -11.52 4.60 8.01
C GLY A 211 -10.76 4.18 6.77
N THR A 212 -10.41 2.90 6.72
CA THR A 212 -9.53 2.33 5.69
C THR A 212 -10.14 1.05 5.13
N VAL A 213 -10.13 0.92 3.81
CA VAL A 213 -10.35 -0.37 3.14
C VAL A 213 -9.02 -1.10 3.08
N THR A 214 -8.87 -2.16 3.88
CA THR A 214 -7.61 -2.89 4.04
C THR A 214 -7.49 -4.11 3.14
N GLN A 215 -8.62 -4.63 2.68
CA GLN A 215 -8.68 -5.78 1.78
C GLN A 215 -9.85 -5.63 0.81
N CYS A 216 -9.66 -6.14 -0.39
CA CYS A 216 -10.65 -6.22 -1.44
C CYS A 216 -10.54 -7.59 -2.10
N SER A 217 -11.67 -8.24 -2.38
CA SER A 217 -11.73 -9.54 -3.04
C SER A 217 -12.88 -9.56 -4.03
N GLY A 218 -12.54 -9.82 -5.29
CA GLY A 218 -13.45 -10.01 -6.40
C GLY A 218 -12.61 -10.03 -7.66
N LYS A 219 -12.64 -11.14 -8.40
CA LYS A 219 -11.89 -11.25 -9.65
C LYS A 219 -12.68 -10.62 -10.78
N ARG A 220 -12.00 -10.23 -11.85
CA ARG A 220 -12.65 -9.71 -13.07
C ARG A 220 -13.82 -10.56 -13.55
N LYS A 221 -13.70 -11.89 -13.52
CA LYS A 221 -14.76 -12.82 -13.92
C LYS A 221 -15.91 -13.01 -12.91
N HIS A 222 -15.82 -12.45 -11.71
CA HIS A 222 -16.84 -12.59 -10.67
C HIS A 222 -17.72 -11.35 -10.60
N THR A 223 -18.96 -11.53 -10.18
CA THR A 223 -19.99 -10.48 -10.03
C THR A 223 -20.24 -10.09 -8.58
N GLU A 224 -19.42 -10.57 -7.65
CA GLU A 224 -19.55 -10.31 -6.22
C GLU A 224 -18.26 -9.70 -5.69
N LEU A 225 -18.41 -8.61 -4.94
CA LEU A 225 -17.33 -7.88 -4.29
C LEU A 225 -17.39 -8.09 -2.78
N PHE A 226 -16.27 -8.45 -2.18
CA PHE A 226 -16.06 -8.37 -0.73
C PHE A 226 -14.99 -7.34 -0.43
N TYR A 227 -15.21 -6.51 0.59
CA TYR A 227 -14.17 -5.59 1.06
C TYR A 227 -14.19 -5.47 2.58
N GLN A 228 -12.99 -5.42 3.17
CA GLN A 228 -12.81 -5.26 4.61
C GLN A 228 -12.49 -3.81 4.94
N PHE A 229 -13.37 -3.19 5.72
CA PHE A 229 -13.21 -1.87 6.30
C PHE A 229 -12.74 -1.97 7.76
N THR A 230 -11.87 -1.06 8.19
CA THR A 230 -11.47 -0.89 9.60
C THR A 230 -11.30 0.59 9.93
N SER A 231 -11.35 0.93 11.22
CA SER A 231 -11.07 2.27 11.74
C SER A 231 -10.52 2.16 13.16
N PHE A 232 -10.17 3.26 13.81
CA PHE A 232 -9.59 3.22 15.16
C PHE A 232 -10.50 2.56 16.21
N LEU A 233 -11.82 2.73 16.07
CA LEU A 233 -12.84 2.20 16.98
C LEU A 233 -13.63 1.03 16.38
N THR A 234 -13.28 0.59 15.17
CA THR A 234 -14.00 -0.45 14.42
C THR A 234 -13.01 -1.55 14.04
N PRO A 235 -13.00 -2.70 14.75
CA PRO A 235 -12.06 -3.80 14.49
C PRO A 235 -12.06 -4.24 13.03
N GLY A 236 -13.25 -4.49 12.49
CA GLY A 236 -13.41 -4.72 11.07
C GLY A 236 -14.86 -4.98 10.69
N ILE A 237 -15.24 -4.53 9.51
CA ILE A 237 -16.52 -4.86 8.88
C ILE A 237 -16.20 -5.39 7.49
N ILE A 238 -16.64 -6.61 7.21
CA ILE A 238 -16.59 -7.17 5.87
C ILE A 238 -17.94 -6.88 5.23
N TYR A 239 -17.90 -6.16 4.12
CA TYR A 239 -19.06 -5.92 3.28
C TYR A 239 -19.06 -6.90 2.12
N HIS A 240 -20.26 -7.27 1.69
CA HIS A 240 -20.53 -7.98 0.44
C HIS A 240 -21.38 -7.09 -0.45
N CYS A 241 -21.06 -7.02 -1.74
CA CYS A 241 -21.82 -6.28 -2.72
C CYS A 241 -22.03 -7.16 -3.97
N ASP A 242 -23.30 -7.47 -4.26
CA ASP A 242 -23.72 -8.15 -5.47
C ASP A 242 -23.84 -7.12 -6.61
N LEU A 243 -22.95 -7.22 -7.58
CA LEU A 243 -22.84 -6.30 -8.71
C LEU A 243 -23.83 -6.62 -9.85
N THR A 244 -24.63 -7.69 -9.73
CA THR A 244 -25.71 -7.95 -10.68
C THR A 244 -26.94 -7.07 -10.42
N GLN A 245 -27.00 -6.42 -9.25
CA GLN A 245 -28.07 -5.50 -8.87
C GLN A 245 -27.82 -4.09 -9.40
N SER A 246 -28.89 -3.37 -9.75
CA SER A 246 -28.82 -1.97 -10.20
C SER A 246 -29.76 -1.07 -9.38
N PRO A 247 -29.24 -0.14 -8.56
CA PRO A 247 -27.82 0.03 -8.22
C PRO A 247 -27.33 -1.08 -7.26
N PRO A 248 -26.03 -1.45 -7.30
CA PRO A 248 -25.43 -2.33 -6.30
C PRO A 248 -25.54 -1.73 -4.90
N LYS A 249 -25.86 -2.57 -3.90
CA LYS A 249 -26.00 -2.13 -2.50
C LYS A 249 -25.12 -2.99 -1.60
N PRO A 250 -24.05 -2.44 -1.01
CA PRO A 250 -23.25 -3.17 -0.04
C PRO A 250 -24.09 -3.55 1.18
N LYS A 251 -23.89 -4.78 1.66
CA LYS A 251 -24.48 -5.31 2.88
C LYS A 251 -23.36 -5.75 3.81
N VAL A 252 -23.57 -5.60 5.11
CA VAL A 252 -22.65 -6.16 6.11
C VAL A 252 -22.71 -7.68 5.98
N PHE A 253 -21.60 -8.28 5.60
CA PHE A 253 -21.43 -9.73 5.55
C PHE A 253 -20.95 -10.26 6.90
N ARG A 254 -20.00 -9.55 7.52
CA ARG A 254 -19.49 -9.89 8.85
C ARG A 254 -19.06 -8.64 9.60
N GLU A 255 -19.44 -8.55 10.86
CA GLU A 255 -19.02 -7.48 11.75
C GLU A 255 -18.15 -8.06 12.86
N ILE A 256 -16.96 -7.50 13.05
CA ILE A 256 -16.00 -7.91 14.09
C ILE A 256 -16.14 -6.91 15.23
N LYS A 257 -16.67 -7.37 16.36
CA LYS A 257 -16.86 -6.57 17.57
C LYS A 257 -15.98 -7.08 18.70
N LEU A 258 -15.51 -6.16 19.54
CA LEU A 258 -14.97 -6.53 20.84
C LEU A 258 -16.11 -6.93 21.76
N LYS A 259 -15.92 -8.02 22.51
CA LYS A 259 -16.86 -8.42 23.54
C LYS A 259 -16.74 -7.48 24.74
N ASP A 260 -17.87 -7.08 25.32
CA ASP A 260 -17.95 -6.29 26.56
C ASP A 260 -17.18 -4.95 26.51
N PHE A 261 -17.08 -4.33 25.32
CA PHE A 261 -16.42 -3.04 25.14
C PHE A 261 -17.31 -2.07 24.36
N ASP A 262 -17.68 -0.96 25.01
CA ASP A 262 -18.48 0.09 24.41
C ASP A 262 -17.59 1.11 23.67
N THR A 263 -17.55 1.02 22.34
CA THR A 263 -16.81 1.95 21.50
C THR A 263 -17.44 3.34 21.47
N SER A 264 -18.72 3.49 21.85
CA SER A 264 -19.42 4.77 21.81
C SER A 264 -18.94 5.76 22.88
N SER A 265 -18.24 5.29 23.91
CA SER A 265 -17.55 6.10 24.93
C SER A 265 -16.28 6.79 24.42
N TYR A 266 -15.84 6.47 23.20
CA TYR A 266 -14.62 6.97 22.57
C TYR A 266 -14.95 7.84 21.36
N THR A 267 -13.98 8.65 20.94
CA THR A 267 -14.10 9.50 19.76
C THR A 267 -12.79 9.55 19.00
N THR A 268 -12.90 9.77 17.69
CA THR A 268 -11.78 10.10 16.81
C THR A 268 -12.01 11.49 16.24
N SER A 269 -10.98 12.32 16.21
CA SER A 269 -10.98 13.59 15.48
C SER A 269 -9.76 13.68 14.58
N GLN A 270 -9.88 14.46 13.50
CA GLN A 270 -8.77 14.80 12.62
C GLN A 270 -8.50 16.30 12.76
N VAL A 271 -7.25 16.66 12.95
CA VAL A 271 -6.79 18.04 13.03
C VAL A 271 -5.67 18.28 12.02
N PHE A 272 -5.44 19.54 11.68
CA PHE A 272 -4.35 19.96 10.81
C PHE A 272 -3.48 20.98 11.54
N TYR A 273 -2.28 20.58 11.94
CA TYR A 273 -1.34 21.45 12.65
C TYR A 273 -0.25 21.97 11.68
N PRO A 274 0.23 23.21 11.86
CA PRO A 274 1.34 23.70 11.06
C PRO A 274 2.66 23.05 11.52
N SER A 275 3.46 22.58 10.57
CA SER A 275 4.87 22.24 10.77
C SER A 275 5.72 23.51 10.86
N LYS A 276 7.03 23.35 11.06
CA LYS A 276 8.02 24.43 11.17
C LYS A 276 8.03 25.37 9.96
N ASP A 277 7.81 24.85 8.76
CA ASP A 277 7.74 25.63 7.51
C ASP A 277 6.33 26.14 7.17
N GLY A 278 5.36 25.90 8.06
CA GLY A 278 3.96 26.28 7.87
C GLY A 278 3.08 25.25 7.15
N THR A 279 3.65 24.17 6.60
CA THR A 279 2.89 23.09 5.96
C THR A 279 1.89 22.50 6.95
N LYS A 280 0.63 22.31 6.52
CA LYS A 280 -0.41 21.71 7.35
C LYS A 280 -0.29 20.19 7.32
N ILE A 281 -0.02 19.58 8.47
CA ILE A 281 0.12 18.13 8.62
C ILE A 281 -1.17 17.58 9.27
N PRO A 282 -1.80 16.54 8.72
CA PRO A 282 -2.94 15.90 9.36
C PRO A 282 -2.50 15.14 10.61
N MET A 283 -3.38 15.03 11.60
CA MET A 283 -3.20 14.14 12.73
C MET A 283 -4.54 13.60 13.19
N PHE A 284 -4.61 12.28 13.36
CA PHE A 284 -5.73 11.67 14.07
C PHE A 284 -5.49 11.66 15.56
N LEU A 285 -6.56 11.92 16.32
CA LEU A 285 -6.58 11.91 17.77
C LEU A 285 -7.70 10.98 18.24
N VAL A 286 -7.35 9.98 19.06
CA VAL A 286 -8.29 8.99 19.59
C VAL A 286 -8.23 9.02 21.11
N HIS A 287 -9.37 9.29 21.75
CA HIS A 287 -9.48 9.38 23.20
C HIS A 287 -10.93 9.13 23.68
N LYS A 288 -11.15 9.07 25.00
CA LYS A 288 -12.51 9.04 25.58
C LYS A 288 -13.25 10.35 25.28
N LYS A 289 -14.57 10.32 25.11
CA LYS A 289 -15.37 11.55 24.91
C LYS A 289 -15.26 12.53 26.07
N GLU A 290 -15.15 12.02 27.30
CA GLU A 290 -14.99 12.80 28.54
C GLU A 290 -13.55 13.28 28.79
N PHE A 291 -12.66 13.18 27.80
CA PHE A 291 -11.28 13.60 27.94
C PHE A 291 -11.19 15.12 28.18
N VAL A 292 -10.50 15.51 29.25
CA VAL A 292 -10.26 16.91 29.62
C VAL A 292 -8.87 17.33 29.13
N LYS A 293 -8.80 18.42 28.35
CA LYS A 293 -7.56 18.98 27.80
C LYS A 293 -6.87 19.92 28.81
N ASP A 294 -6.38 19.37 29.91
CA ASP A 294 -5.68 20.10 30.99
C ASP A 294 -4.17 19.79 31.08
N GLY A 295 -3.63 19.03 30.12
CA GLY A 295 -2.23 18.61 30.06
C GLY A 295 -1.86 17.50 31.04
N SER A 296 -2.81 17.00 31.83
CA SER A 296 -2.55 16.01 32.89
C SER A 296 -2.48 14.57 32.39
N ARG A 297 -2.99 14.28 31.19
CA ARG A 297 -3.11 12.92 30.65
C ARG A 297 -1.88 12.49 29.86
N PRO A 298 -1.54 11.18 29.84
CA PRO A 298 -0.48 10.67 28.97
C PRO A 298 -0.92 10.66 27.51
N ALA A 299 0.02 10.84 26.60
CA ALA A 299 -0.20 10.73 25.16
C ALA A 299 0.75 9.71 24.54
N LEU A 300 0.24 8.90 23.62
CA LEU A 300 1.04 8.02 22.77
C LEU A 300 1.01 8.60 21.35
N LEU A 301 2.15 9.08 20.89
CA LEU A 301 2.34 9.71 19.59
C LEU A 301 3.09 8.73 18.67
N TYR A 302 2.40 8.20 17.67
CA TYR A 302 2.94 7.20 16.75
C TYR A 302 3.23 7.79 15.37
N GLY A 303 4.42 7.53 14.81
CA GLY A 303 4.81 8.03 13.49
C GLY A 303 5.62 7.06 12.64
N TYR A 304 5.69 7.35 11.33
CA TYR A 304 6.50 6.60 10.36
C TYR A 304 7.26 7.54 9.42
N GLY A 305 6.58 8.20 8.48
CA GLY A 305 7.16 9.26 7.64
C GLY A 305 8.24 8.78 6.67
N GLY A 306 7.86 7.97 5.68
CA GLY A 306 8.80 7.50 4.66
C GLY A 306 8.19 6.48 3.71
N PHE A 307 8.91 6.21 2.61
CA PHE A 307 8.64 5.11 1.69
C PHE A 307 7.23 5.11 1.07
N ASN A 308 6.59 6.28 0.97
CA ASN A 308 5.25 6.46 0.42
C ASN A 308 4.17 5.67 1.18
N ILE A 309 4.42 5.28 2.44
CA ILE A 309 3.46 4.57 3.29
C ILE A 309 2.52 5.58 3.95
N SER A 310 1.22 5.40 3.75
CA SER A 310 0.17 6.20 4.40
C SER A 310 -0.27 5.59 5.73
N LEU A 311 -0.21 6.35 6.82
CA LEU A 311 -0.71 5.89 8.13
C LEU A 311 -2.22 6.14 8.28
N GLN A 312 -3.03 5.36 7.56
CA GLN A 312 -4.48 5.46 7.60
C GLN A 312 -5.10 4.82 8.87
N PRO A 313 -6.35 5.18 9.23
CA PRO A 313 -7.00 4.62 10.42
C PRO A 313 -7.06 3.11 10.42
N THR A 314 -6.51 2.50 11.47
CA THR A 314 -6.50 1.06 11.68
C THR A 314 -6.79 0.74 13.13
N PHE A 315 -7.48 -0.38 13.35
CA PHE A 315 -7.82 -0.82 14.69
C PHE A 315 -6.62 -1.39 15.45
N SER A 316 -6.52 -1.10 16.74
CA SER A 316 -5.52 -1.68 17.62
C SER A 316 -6.07 -1.85 19.04
N VAL A 317 -6.10 -3.10 19.50
CA VAL A 317 -6.50 -3.43 20.88
C VAL A 317 -5.57 -2.79 21.90
N THR A 318 -4.27 -2.77 21.64
CA THR A 318 -3.28 -2.21 22.58
C THR A 318 -3.46 -0.70 22.76
N ARG A 319 -3.77 0.03 21.68
CA ARG A 319 -4.11 1.45 21.73
C ARG A 319 -5.40 1.69 22.51
N LEU A 320 -6.41 0.84 22.37
CA LEU A 320 -7.64 0.93 23.16
C LEU A 320 -7.40 0.66 24.65
N VAL A 321 -6.58 -0.33 25.00
CA VAL A 321 -6.19 -0.59 26.39
C VAL A 321 -5.50 0.64 26.99
N PHE A 322 -4.61 1.28 26.24
CA PHE A 322 -3.96 2.53 26.66
C PHE A 322 -4.98 3.63 26.98
N ILE A 323 -5.94 3.88 26.08
CA ILE A 323 -6.96 4.91 26.28
C ILE A 323 -7.92 4.53 27.42
N GLN A 324 -8.36 3.27 27.49
CA GLN A 324 -9.35 2.79 28.45
C GLN A 324 -8.82 2.84 29.88
N HIS A 325 -7.63 2.29 30.11
CA HIS A 325 -7.10 2.02 31.45
C HIS A 325 -6.12 3.08 31.95
N PHE A 326 -5.41 3.75 31.04
CA PHE A 326 -4.48 4.82 31.41
C PHE A 326 -5.07 6.22 31.16
N GLY A 327 -6.28 6.28 30.57
CA GLY A 327 -6.98 7.54 30.30
C GLY A 327 -6.23 8.45 29.34
N GLY A 328 -5.37 7.88 28.50
CA GLY A 328 -4.52 8.62 27.58
C GLY A 328 -5.21 9.00 26.27
N VAL A 329 -4.45 9.68 25.43
CA VAL A 329 -4.80 10.00 24.03
C VAL A 329 -3.80 9.34 23.09
N VAL A 330 -4.28 8.72 22.02
CA VAL A 330 -3.44 8.24 20.93
C VAL A 330 -3.47 9.26 19.80
N ALA A 331 -2.29 9.64 19.33
CA ALA A 331 -2.09 10.61 18.27
C ALA A 331 -1.29 10.00 17.13
N ILE A 332 -1.73 10.19 15.89
CA ILE A 332 -1.08 9.67 14.68
C ILE A 332 -0.95 10.82 13.68
N PRO A 333 0.17 11.58 13.71
CA PRO A 333 0.46 12.58 12.71
C PRO A 333 0.87 11.92 11.39
N ASN A 334 0.22 12.33 10.32
CA ASN A 334 0.47 11.89 8.96
C ASN A 334 1.57 12.75 8.32
N ILE A 335 2.76 12.70 8.93
CA ILE A 335 3.93 13.49 8.58
C ILE A 335 4.42 13.22 7.14
N ARG A 336 5.18 14.15 6.57
CA ARG A 336 5.75 14.01 5.22
C ARG A 336 6.67 12.78 5.10
N GLY A 337 6.93 12.39 3.86
CA GLY A 337 7.61 11.13 3.54
C GLY A 337 6.65 9.95 3.39
N GLY A 338 5.43 10.03 3.94
CA GLY A 338 4.36 9.10 3.66
C GLY A 338 3.70 9.33 2.29
N GLY A 339 2.64 8.57 2.00
CA GLY A 339 1.90 8.62 0.73
C GLY A 339 0.55 9.34 0.80
N GLU A 340 0.24 10.00 1.91
CA GLU A 340 -1.10 10.51 2.22
C GLU A 340 -1.62 11.53 1.20
N TYR A 341 -0.72 12.31 0.60
CA TYR A 341 -0.99 13.28 -0.46
C TYR A 341 -0.10 13.04 -1.68
N GLY A 342 0.16 11.75 -1.97
CA GLY A 342 0.84 11.29 -3.17
C GLY A 342 2.35 11.52 -3.14
N GLU A 343 2.97 11.41 -4.32
CA GLU A 343 4.42 11.44 -4.46
C GLU A 343 5.04 12.79 -4.05
N ALA A 344 4.29 13.88 -4.12
CA ALA A 344 4.73 15.17 -3.60
C ALA A 344 4.94 15.13 -2.07
N TRP A 345 4.03 14.47 -1.33
CA TRP A 345 4.15 14.29 0.12
C TRP A 345 5.34 13.41 0.49
N HIS A 346 5.56 12.34 -0.28
CA HIS A 346 6.69 11.44 -0.14
C HIS A 346 8.03 12.17 -0.39
N ASN A 347 8.11 12.93 -1.50
CA ASN A 347 9.29 13.69 -1.89
C ASN A 347 9.65 14.81 -0.90
N ALA A 348 8.64 15.38 -0.24
CA ALA A 348 8.83 16.41 0.78
C ALA A 348 9.42 15.87 2.10
N GLY A 349 9.60 14.54 2.24
CA GLY A 349 10.16 13.89 3.43
C GLY A 349 11.22 12.82 3.15
N ARG A 350 11.91 12.86 2.00
CA ARG A 350 13.02 11.94 1.66
C ARG A 350 14.25 12.66 1.14
N LEU A 351 15.37 11.92 1.05
CA LEU A 351 16.67 12.43 0.61
C LEU A 351 17.05 13.70 1.41
N HIS A 352 17.39 14.80 0.74
CA HIS A 352 17.75 16.06 1.38
C HIS A 352 16.62 16.69 2.19
N ASN A 353 15.37 16.29 1.97
CA ASN A 353 14.20 16.76 2.73
C ASN A 353 13.86 15.88 3.93
N LYS A 354 14.66 14.85 4.26
CA LYS A 354 14.33 13.91 5.34
C LYS A 354 14.18 14.58 6.71
N GLN A 355 14.85 15.71 6.95
CA GLN A 355 14.69 16.49 8.19
C GLN A 355 13.25 16.98 8.40
N ASN A 356 12.51 17.27 7.33
CA ASN A 356 11.12 17.70 7.42
C ASN A 356 10.24 16.69 8.16
N VAL A 357 10.54 15.39 8.02
CA VAL A 357 9.80 14.32 8.72
C VAL A 357 9.92 14.47 10.23
N PHE A 358 11.12 14.78 10.72
CA PHE A 358 11.39 14.95 12.14
C PHE A 358 10.80 16.28 12.64
N ASP A 359 10.91 17.35 11.85
CA ASP A 359 10.32 18.66 12.14
C ASP A 359 8.78 18.56 12.24
N ASP A 360 8.13 17.84 11.32
CA ASP A 360 6.68 17.58 11.36
C ASP A 360 6.29 16.84 12.65
N PHE A 361 7.03 15.80 13.00
CA PHE A 361 6.72 14.98 14.17
C PHE A 361 6.94 15.74 15.48
N GLN A 362 7.99 16.54 15.58
CA GLN A 362 8.25 17.43 16.73
C GLN A 362 7.17 18.52 16.83
N ALA A 363 6.73 19.10 15.72
CA ALA A 363 5.63 20.06 15.69
C ALA A 363 4.30 19.42 16.17
N SER A 364 4.08 18.14 15.90
CA SER A 364 2.91 17.41 16.43
C SER A 364 2.95 17.28 17.96
N ALA A 365 4.12 17.04 18.53
CA ALA A 365 4.34 16.97 19.97
C ALA A 365 4.06 18.33 20.62
N GLU A 366 4.61 19.40 20.05
CA GLU A 366 4.36 20.77 20.50
C GLU A 366 2.88 21.14 20.40
N TYR A 367 2.19 20.75 19.32
CA TYR A 367 0.75 20.94 19.16
C TYR A 367 -0.03 20.24 20.28
N LEU A 368 0.24 18.96 20.56
CA LEU A 368 -0.46 18.20 21.60
C LEU A 368 -0.32 18.87 22.98
N VAL A 369 0.88 19.36 23.31
CA VAL A 369 1.13 20.03 24.60
C VAL A 369 0.45 21.40 24.64
N LYS A 370 0.57 22.19 23.57
CA LYS A 370 -0.05 23.52 23.47
C LYS A 370 -1.57 23.45 23.60
N GLU A 371 -2.21 22.49 22.95
CA GLU A 371 -3.67 22.31 22.97
C GLU A 371 -4.17 21.58 24.23
N GLY A 372 -3.29 21.33 25.20
CA GLY A 372 -3.65 20.76 26.51
C GLY A 372 -3.97 19.26 26.48
N PHE A 373 -3.65 18.53 25.40
CA PHE A 373 -3.84 17.08 25.38
C PHE A 373 -2.88 16.35 26.33
N THR A 374 -1.68 16.89 26.52
CA THR A 374 -0.66 16.28 27.38
C THR A 374 0.36 17.31 27.85
N SER A 375 1.42 16.85 28.49
CA SER A 375 2.64 17.63 28.78
C SER A 375 3.86 16.83 28.31
N HIS A 376 4.97 17.51 28.03
CA HIS A 376 6.19 16.85 27.51
C HIS A 376 6.62 15.64 28.36
N LYS A 377 6.58 15.76 29.70
CA LYS A 377 6.92 14.67 30.64
C LYS A 377 6.01 13.43 30.54
N LYS A 378 4.83 13.55 29.93
CA LYS A 378 3.82 12.50 29.79
C LYS A 378 3.59 12.10 28.33
N LEU A 379 4.37 12.66 27.41
CA LEU A 379 4.32 12.34 25.99
C LEU A 379 5.28 11.18 25.68
N ILE A 380 4.73 10.10 25.15
CA ILE A 380 5.45 8.91 24.70
C ILE A 380 5.49 8.96 23.17
N ILE A 381 6.67 8.81 22.58
CA ILE A 381 6.82 8.65 21.13
C ILE A 381 7.11 7.20 20.76
N GLU A 382 6.49 6.73 19.68
CA GLU A 382 6.59 5.35 19.20
C GLU A 382 6.73 5.31 17.67
N GLY A 383 7.58 4.41 17.19
CA GLY A 383 7.73 4.15 15.76
C GLY A 383 8.51 2.87 15.48
N GLY A 384 8.23 2.23 14.35
CA GLY A 384 8.87 0.98 13.94
C GLY A 384 9.54 1.04 12.57
N SER A 385 10.64 0.31 12.37
CA SER A 385 11.44 0.34 11.14
C SER A 385 11.91 1.77 10.83
N ASN A 386 11.55 2.38 9.71
CA ASN A 386 11.82 3.81 9.47
C ASN A 386 11.19 4.75 10.54
N GLY A 387 10.12 4.32 11.20
CA GLY A 387 9.60 5.01 12.39
C GLY A 387 10.53 4.91 13.62
N GLY A 388 11.35 3.87 13.71
CA GLY A 388 12.40 3.76 14.72
C GLY A 388 13.53 4.77 14.49
N LEU A 389 13.96 4.95 13.23
CA LEU A 389 14.81 6.08 12.81
C LEU A 389 14.20 7.43 13.22
N LEU A 390 12.90 7.64 12.96
CA LEU A 390 12.18 8.85 13.36
C LEU A 390 12.28 9.10 14.88
N VAL A 391 12.00 8.08 15.69
CA VAL A 391 12.10 8.19 17.15
C VAL A 391 13.54 8.51 17.57
N GLY A 392 14.53 7.79 17.03
CA GLY A 392 15.95 8.01 17.33
C GLY A 392 16.44 9.41 16.97
N ALA A 393 16.02 9.96 15.83
CA ALA A 393 16.35 11.32 15.43
C ALA A 393 15.70 12.35 16.37
N CYS A 394 14.42 12.20 16.70
CA CYS A 394 13.69 13.15 17.53
C CYS A 394 14.22 13.22 18.97
N ILE A 395 14.59 12.10 19.60
CA ILE A 395 15.19 12.14 20.95
C ILE A 395 16.57 12.79 20.97
N ASN A 396 17.33 12.74 19.87
CA ASN A 396 18.61 13.43 19.78
C ASN A 396 18.44 14.93 19.53
N GLN A 397 17.46 15.32 18.71
CA GLN A 397 17.25 16.71 18.31
C GLN A 397 16.51 17.54 19.36
N ARG A 398 15.48 16.96 19.98
CA ARG A 398 14.56 17.65 20.90
C ARG A 398 14.17 16.75 22.09
N PRO A 399 15.13 16.24 22.88
CA PRO A 399 14.85 15.32 23.99
C PRO A 399 13.86 15.89 25.02
N GLU A 400 13.83 17.21 25.20
CA GLU A 400 12.97 17.89 26.15
C GLU A 400 11.48 17.83 25.80
N LEU A 401 11.12 17.45 24.56
CA LEU A 401 9.74 17.32 24.14
C LEU A 401 9.07 16.02 24.64
N PHE A 402 9.83 15.02 25.08
CA PHE A 402 9.32 13.68 25.29
C PHE A 402 9.65 13.13 26.69
N GLY A 403 8.71 12.41 27.27
CA GLY A 403 8.87 11.72 28.56
C GLY A 403 9.35 10.28 28.41
N ALA A 404 9.04 9.64 27.27
CA ALA A 404 9.50 8.30 26.93
C ALA A 404 9.57 8.10 25.41
N ALA A 405 10.37 7.15 24.96
CA ALA A 405 10.56 6.82 23.55
C ALA A 405 10.64 5.30 23.34
N ILE A 406 9.95 4.80 22.31
CA ILE A 406 9.88 3.38 21.96
C ILE A 406 10.21 3.24 20.47
N ALA A 407 11.43 2.78 20.16
CA ALA A 407 11.87 2.50 18.80
C ALA A 407 11.88 0.99 18.55
N HIS A 408 11.03 0.52 17.64
CA HIS A 408 10.95 -0.89 17.26
C HIS A 408 11.78 -1.14 15.99
N VAL A 409 12.71 -2.10 16.02
CA VAL A 409 13.46 -2.58 14.83
C VAL A 409 13.97 -1.42 13.93
N GLY A 410 14.49 -0.36 14.56
CA GLY A 410 14.71 0.96 13.98
C GLY A 410 16.00 1.17 13.23
#